data_AF-A0A662J4X2-F1
#
_entry.id   AF-A0A662J4X2-F1
#
_cell.length_a   1.000
_cell.length_b   1.000
_cell.length_c   1.000
_cell.angle_alpha   90.00
_cell.angle_beta   90.00
_cell.angle_gamma   90.00
#
_symmetry.space_group_name_H-M   'P 1'
#
loop_
_entity.id
_entity.type
_entity.pdbx_description
1 polymer ?
#
loop_
_entity_poly.entity_id
_entity_poly.type
_entity_poly.pdbx_seq_one_letter_code
_entity_poly.pdbx_strand_id
1 'polypeptide(L)'
;IGIIRDYRKLDKRSRHLLEKVLNVIYFMPTIERILSITRSKGWKYKWKVETDKGYCEFETWGRCARLLPNGRIIITDTSGNVYQIKNIASLDSKSISWLMFIL
;
A
#
# COMPACT_ATOMS: atom_id res chain seq x y z
N ILE A 1 -24.05 6.72 5.10
CA ILE A 1 -22.73 7.22 4.65
C ILE A 1 -22.84 7.57 3.16
N GLY A 2 -22.46 8.77 2.74
CA GLY A 2 -22.51 9.20 1.34
C GLY A 2 -21.20 8.90 0.61
N ILE A 3 -21.28 8.40 -0.63
CA ILE A 3 -20.12 8.18 -1.51
C ILE A 3 -20.09 9.27 -2.57
N ILE A 4 -18.97 9.97 -2.70
CA ILE A 4 -18.73 10.91 -3.79
C ILE A 4 -18.27 10.09 -5.01
N ARG A 5 -19.12 10.00 -6.04
CA ARG A 5 -18.81 9.26 -7.27
C ARG A 5 -17.69 9.90 -8.09
N ASP A 6 -17.64 11.23 -8.11
CA ASP A 6 -16.62 11.99 -8.82
C ASP A 6 -16.33 13.30 -8.08
N TYR A 7 -15.22 13.33 -7.34
CA TYR A 7 -14.84 14.49 -6.52
C TYR A 7 -14.49 15.72 -7.35
N ARG A 8 -14.25 15.56 -8.66
CA ARG A 8 -13.96 16.66 -9.58
C ARG A 8 -15.19 17.54 -9.85
N LYS A 9 -16.39 17.06 -9.50
CA LYS A 9 -17.65 17.82 -9.58
C LYS A 9 -17.93 18.67 -8.34
N LEU A 10 -17.09 18.60 -7.31
CA LEU A 10 -17.17 19.49 -6.16
C LEU A 10 -16.86 20.93 -6.57
N ASP A 11 -17.38 21.90 -5.82
CA ASP A 11 -16.98 23.29 -5.98
C ASP A 11 -15.48 23.46 -5.73
N LYS A 12 -14.90 24.54 -6.28
CA LYS A 12 -13.46 24.78 -6.26
C LYS A 12 -12.87 24.75 -4.84
N ARG A 13 -13.58 25.28 -3.84
CA ARG A 13 -13.10 25.34 -2.46
C ARG A 13 -13.11 23.95 -1.82
N SER A 14 -14.22 23.21 -1.96
CA SER A 14 -14.33 21.84 -1.43
C SER A 14 -13.34 20.90 -2.09
N ARG A 15 -13.17 20.97 -3.42
CA ARG A 15 -12.18 20.19 -4.15
C ARG A 15 -10.75 20.49 -3.67
N HIS A 16 -10.39 21.75 -3.52
CA HIS A 16 -9.05 22.14 -3.06
C HIS A 16 -8.75 21.64 -1.64
N LEU A 17 -9.72 21.75 -0.73
CA LEU A 17 -9.59 21.22 0.62
C LEU A 17 -9.47 19.69 0.60
N LEU A 18 -10.30 19.02 -0.20
CA LEU A 18 -10.22 17.58 -0.37
C LEU A 18 -8.87 17.16 -0.96
N GLU A 19 -8.35 17.81 -1.99
CA GLU A 19 -7.05 17.50 -2.59
C GLU A 19 -5.90 17.75 -1.60
N LYS A 20 -5.94 18.82 -0.79
CA LYS A 20 -4.98 19.02 0.30
C LYS A 20 -5.04 17.88 1.31
N VAL A 21 -6.24 17.51 1.73
CA VAL A 21 -6.47 16.40 2.66
C VAL A 21 -6.01 15.09 2.04
N LEU A 22 -6.31 14.80 0.77
CA LEU A 22 -5.87 13.58 0.08
C LEU A 22 -4.34 13.51 -0.05
N ASN A 23 -3.68 14.65 -0.29
CA ASN A 23 -2.22 14.75 -0.32
C ASN A 23 -1.58 14.48 1.05
N VAL A 24 -2.30 14.79 2.14
CA VAL A 24 -1.85 14.55 3.52
C VAL A 24 -2.22 13.14 3.99
N ILE A 25 -3.42 12.68 3.63
CA ILE A 25 -4.08 11.55 4.26
C ILE A 25 -3.68 10.25 3.56
N TYR A 26 -3.86 10.03 2.26
CA TYR A 26 -3.37 8.78 1.62
C TYR A 26 -3.26 8.92 0.10
N PHE A 27 -2.04 9.07 -0.41
CA PHE A 27 -1.70 8.42 -1.68
C PHE A 27 -1.03 7.10 -1.32
N MET A 28 -1.69 5.99 -1.63
CA MET A 28 -1.22 4.61 -1.45
C MET A 28 0.30 4.50 -1.64
N PRO A 29 1.09 4.41 -0.54
CA PRO A 29 2.54 4.48 -0.61
C PRO A 29 3.07 3.41 -1.55
N THR A 30 4.01 3.81 -2.40
CA THR A 30 4.68 2.90 -3.31
C THR A 30 5.84 2.27 -2.57
N ILE A 31 5.76 0.97 -2.30
CA ILE A 31 6.86 0.19 -1.75
C ILE A 31 7.94 0.09 -2.81
N GLU A 32 9.11 0.63 -2.50
CA GLU A 32 10.30 0.62 -3.35
C GLU A 32 11.25 -0.52 -2.94
N ARG A 33 11.24 -0.90 -1.66
CA ARG A 33 12.07 -1.96 -1.10
C ARG A 33 11.40 -2.66 0.08
N ILE A 34 11.53 -3.98 0.15
CA ILE A 34 11.10 -4.80 1.27
C ILE A 34 12.33 -5.20 2.09
N LEU A 35 12.45 -4.64 3.29
CA LEU A 35 13.58 -4.89 4.18
C LEU A 35 13.45 -6.25 4.87
N SER A 36 12.24 -6.56 5.36
CA SER A 36 11.92 -7.85 5.98
C SER A 36 10.42 -8.13 6.01
N ILE A 37 10.06 -9.40 5.92
CA ILE A 37 8.72 -9.89 6.26
C ILE A 37 8.86 -11.00 7.29
N THR A 38 8.37 -10.79 8.50
CA THR A 38 8.47 -11.77 9.58
C THR A 38 7.09 -12.19 10.04
N ARG A 39 6.90 -13.49 10.29
CA ARG A 39 5.65 -13.97 10.90
C ARG A 39 5.53 -13.41 12.32
N SER A 40 4.42 -12.73 12.59
CA SER A 40 4.03 -12.22 13.92
C SER A 40 3.14 -13.26 14.62
N LYS A 41 2.59 -12.94 15.79
CA LYS A 41 1.67 -13.84 16.51
C LYS A 41 0.47 -14.21 15.63
N GLY A 42 0.10 -15.50 15.62
CA GLY A 42 -1.02 -16.01 14.84
C GLY A 42 -0.71 -16.13 13.34
N TRP A 43 -1.62 -15.59 12.50
CA TRP A 43 -1.56 -15.64 11.03
C TRP A 43 -1.16 -14.29 10.40
N LYS A 44 -0.44 -13.47 11.16
CA LYS A 44 -0.04 -12.13 10.74
C LYS A 44 1.39 -12.10 10.24
N TYR A 45 1.66 -11.19 9.31
CA TYR A 45 3.00 -10.88 8.81
C TYR A 45 3.32 -9.43 9.14
N LYS A 46 4.49 -9.21 9.73
CA LYS A 46 5.04 -7.90 10.02
C LYS A 46 6.00 -7.50 8.91
N TRP A 47 5.74 -6.34 8.32
CA TRP A 47 6.48 -5.79 7.20
C TRP A 47 7.34 -4.63 7.67
N LYS A 48 8.57 -4.57 7.17
CA LYS A 48 9.42 -3.38 7.21
C LYS A 48 9.80 -3.03 5.78
N VAL A 49 9.45 -1.83 5.33
CA VAL A 49 9.60 -1.42 3.93
C VAL A 49 10.09 0.02 3.83
N GLU A 50 10.69 0.33 2.69
CA GLU A 50 10.91 1.69 2.25
C GLU A 50 9.89 2.03 1.16
N THR A 51 9.32 3.23 1.26
CA THR A 51 8.34 3.73 0.31
C THR A 51 8.76 5.09 -0.23
N ASP A 52 8.06 5.57 -1.25
CA ASP A 52 8.16 6.94 -1.76
C ASP A 52 7.82 8.03 -0.71
N LYS A 53 7.30 7.62 0.46
CA LYS A 53 6.99 8.47 1.61
C LYS A 53 7.89 8.20 2.83
N GLY A 54 8.94 7.39 2.67
CA GLY A 54 9.87 7.01 3.72
C GLY A 54 9.61 5.62 4.30
N TYR A 55 10.25 5.34 5.44
CA TYR A 55 10.15 4.05 6.13
C TYR A 55 8.74 3.80 6.67
N CYS A 56 8.23 2.58 6.47
CA CYS A 56 6.94 2.14 6.99
C CYS A 56 7.05 0.76 7.64
N GLU A 57 6.31 0.58 8.73
CA GLU A 57 6.18 -0.70 9.44
C GLU A 57 4.70 -0.98 9.68
N PHE A 58 4.22 -2.14 9.22
CA PHE A 58 2.80 -2.50 9.31
C PHE A 58 2.60 -4.01 9.43
N GLU A 59 1.40 -4.42 9.85
CA GLU A 59 1.01 -5.82 9.94
C GLU A 59 -0.08 -6.15 8.91
N THR A 60 0.00 -7.32 8.29
CA THR A 60 -1.05 -7.85 7.40
C THR A 60 -1.57 -9.18 7.92
N TRP A 61 -2.82 -9.51 7.62
CA TRP A 61 -3.29 -10.91 7.69
C TRP A 61 -2.63 -11.76 6.59
N GLY A 62 -2.78 -13.09 6.64
CA GLY A 62 -2.40 -13.96 5.53
C GLY A 62 -3.24 -13.70 4.27
N ARG A 63 -2.65 -13.90 3.08
CA ARG A 63 -3.21 -13.51 1.76
C ARG A 63 -3.67 -12.04 1.70
N CYS A 64 -2.73 -11.13 1.97
CA CYS A 64 -2.97 -9.68 1.97
C CYS A 64 -2.59 -8.97 0.67
N ALA A 65 -1.91 -9.67 -0.24
CA ALA A 65 -1.43 -9.14 -1.51
C ALA A 65 -2.35 -9.56 -2.66
N ARG A 66 -2.67 -8.62 -3.55
CA ARG A 66 -3.45 -8.84 -4.76
C ARG A 66 -2.68 -8.33 -5.98
N LEU A 67 -2.39 -9.21 -6.92
CA LEU A 67 -1.86 -8.84 -8.23
C LEU A 67 -3.01 -8.33 -9.12
N LEU A 68 -2.85 -7.13 -9.68
CA LEU A 68 -3.77 -6.53 -10.63
C LEU A 68 -3.36 -6.87 -12.08
N PRO A 69 -4.28 -6.82 -13.06
CA PRO A 69 -3.97 -7.12 -14.47
C PRO A 69 -2.86 -6.27 -15.09
N ASN A 70 -2.62 -5.07 -14.55
CA ASN A 70 -1.56 -4.16 -15.00
C ASN A 70 -0.20 -4.41 -14.32
N GLY A 71 -0.03 -5.54 -13.62
CA GLY A 71 1.21 -5.93 -12.96
C GLY A 71 1.47 -5.28 -11.60
N ARG A 72 0.55 -4.43 -11.11
CA ARG A 72 0.66 -3.82 -9.77
C ARG A 72 0.25 -4.82 -8.70
N ILE A 73 0.97 -4.83 -7.58
CA ILE A 73 0.52 -5.52 -6.36
C ILE A 73 -0.08 -4.49 -5.41
N ILE A 74 -1.26 -4.79 -4.88
CA ILE A 74 -1.89 -4.05 -3.79
C ILE A 74 -1.75 -4.87 -2.50
N ILE A 75 -1.31 -4.24 -1.42
CA ILE A 75 -1.20 -4.84 -0.10
C ILE A 75 -2.09 -4.05 0.86
N THR A 76 -2.94 -4.76 1.61
CA THR A 76 -3.79 -4.14 2.63
C THR A 76 -3.40 -4.64 4.01
N ASP A 77 -3.14 -3.69 4.92
CA ASP A 77 -2.76 -3.99 6.31
C ASP A 77 -3.98 -4.27 7.19
N THR A 78 -3.75 -4.68 8.45
CA THR A 78 -4.82 -5.01 9.40
C THR A 78 -5.67 -3.82 9.82
N SER A 79 -5.21 -2.59 9.55
CA SER A 79 -5.88 -1.32 9.86
C SER A 79 -6.62 -0.74 8.65
N GLY A 80 -6.53 -1.39 7.48
CA GLY A 80 -7.15 -0.94 6.24
C GLY A 80 -6.29 0.03 5.42
N ASN A 81 -5.04 0.29 5.81
CA ASN A 81 -4.14 1.07 4.96
C ASN A 81 -3.75 0.26 3.73
N VAL A 82 -3.60 0.94 2.60
CA VAL A 82 -3.30 0.33 1.32
C VAL A 82 -1.93 0.79 0.85
N TYR A 83 -1.11 -0.16 0.43
CA TYR A 83 0.21 0.03 -0.16
C TYR A 83 0.23 -0.57 -1.56
N GLN A 84 1.13 -0.10 -2.41
CA GLN A 84 1.32 -0.65 -3.75
C GLN A 84 2.77 -0.98 -4.07
N ILE A 85 2.96 -1.98 -4.90
CA ILE A 85 4.19 -2.20 -5.67
C ILE A 85 3.80 -1.99 -7.14
N LYS A 86 4.38 -0.97 -7.79
CA LYS A 86 4.01 -0.60 -9.17
C LYS A 86 4.44 -1.64 -10.19
N ASN A 87 5.61 -2.23 -9.98
CA ASN A 87 6.19 -3.25 -10.84
C ASN A 87 7.05 -4.19 -9.98
N ILE A 88 6.79 -5.49 -10.02
CA ILE A 88 7.60 -6.48 -9.28
C ILE A 88 9.03 -6.49 -9.81
N ALA A 89 9.22 -6.27 -11.10
CA ALA A 89 10.55 -6.28 -11.73
C ALA A 89 11.43 -5.10 -11.33
N SER A 90 10.87 -4.04 -10.71
CA SER A 90 11.68 -2.94 -10.16
C SER A 90 12.14 -3.20 -8.73
N LEU A 91 11.70 -4.28 -8.09
CA LEU A 91 12.18 -4.68 -6.77
C LEU A 91 13.52 -5.40 -6.88
N ASP A 92 14.35 -5.26 -5.86
CA ASP A 92 15.56 -6.05 -5.73
C ASP A 92 15.24 -7.54 -5.48
N SER A 93 16.20 -8.42 -5.74
CA SER A 93 16.02 -9.88 -5.64
C SER A 93 15.60 -10.35 -4.23
N LYS A 94 16.04 -9.66 -3.17
CA LYS A 94 15.67 -9.97 -1.79
C LYS A 94 14.21 -9.60 -1.53
N SER A 95 13.76 -8.45 -2.02
CA SER A 95 12.35 -8.05 -1.97
C SER A 95 11.44 -9.04 -2.69
N ILE A 96 11.84 -9.51 -3.89
CA ILE A 96 11.09 -10.53 -4.65
C ILE A 96 11.00 -11.84 -3.86
N SER A 97 12.11 -12.28 -3.27
CA SER A 97 12.15 -13.51 -2.46
C SER A 97 11.20 -13.45 -1.26
N TRP A 98 11.11 -12.28 -0.61
CA TRP A 98 10.14 -12.07 0.47
C TRP A 98 8.70 -12.19 0.00
N LEU A 99 8.35 -11.61 -1.15
CA LEU A 99 6.99 -11.70 -1.70
C LEU A 99 6.60 -13.14 -2.04
N MET A 100 7.51 -13.89 -2.66
CA MET A 100 7.28 -15.30 -3.01
C MET A 100 7.07 -16.20 -1.79
N PHE A 101 7.57 -15.80 -0.61
CA PHE A 101 7.37 -16.57 0.62
C PHE A 101 5.94 -16.43 1.20
N ILE A 102 5.22 -15.36 0.85
CA ILE A 102 3.93 -15.01 1.46
C ILE A 102 2.74 -15.01 0.49
N LEU A 103 3.01 -15.04 -0.82
CA LEU A 103 2.02 -15.23 -1.89
C LEU A 103 1.65 -16.71 -2.01
#